data_AF-A0A7S2ANK3-F1
#
_entry.id   AF-A0A7S2ANK3-F1
#
_cell.length_a   1.000
_cell.length_b   1.000
_cell.length_c   1.000
_cell.angle_alpha   90.00
_cell.angle_beta   90.00
_cell.angle_gamma   90.00
#
_symmetry.space_group_name_H-M   'P 1'
#
loop_
_entity.id
_entity.type
_entity.pdbx_description
1 polymer ?
#
loop_
_entity_poly.entity_id
_entity_poly.type
_entity_poly.pdbx_seq_one_letter_code
_entity_poly.pdbx_strand_id
1 'polypeptide(L)'
;ATVTLSKGKRNALLKAVGTQLRAAIKGRKTKWHAGDTATMPGSTVCDVSDFRALFPGVSMTTKGVTTSFSLEGDALQKSFGDLKITTPTWSRARRSFEKAYKTGSEAISLLSAEGKYSTGTSTLTIKFNLQVAGGGGYGFFGGDLADY
;
A
#
# COMPACT_ATOMS: atom_id res chain seq x y z
N ALA A 1 27.01 15.27 -3.43
CA ALA A 1 27.15 13.86 -3.05
C ALA A 1 25.79 13.19 -3.16
N THR A 2 25.64 12.19 -4.04
CA THR A 2 24.45 11.33 -4.11
C THR A 2 24.40 10.53 -2.83
N VAL A 3 23.54 10.95 -1.88
CA VAL A 3 23.32 10.21 -0.64
C VAL A 3 22.79 8.83 -1.04
N THR A 4 23.61 7.80 -0.88
CA THR A 4 23.23 6.43 -1.19
C THR A 4 22.83 5.77 0.12
N LEU A 5 21.55 5.47 0.26
CA LEU A 5 21.05 4.80 1.46
C LEU A 5 21.56 3.35 1.49
N SER A 6 22.03 2.87 2.65
CA SER A 6 22.37 1.44 2.77
C SER A 6 21.12 0.58 2.55
N LYS A 7 21.28 -0.56 1.87
CA LYS A 7 20.18 -1.49 1.56
C LYS A 7 19.39 -1.88 2.83
N GLY A 8 20.09 -2.08 3.95
CA GLY A 8 19.49 -2.40 5.25
C GLY A 8 18.58 -1.28 5.78
N LYS A 9 19.07 -0.03 5.79
CA LYS A 9 18.27 1.12 6.25
C LYS A 9 17.05 1.36 5.35
N ARG A 10 17.21 1.15 4.03
CA ARG A 10 16.12 1.30 3.05
C ARG A 10 15.00 0.33 3.34
N ASN A 11 15.35 -0.94 3.48
CA ASN A 11 14.40 -2.00 3.78
C ASN A 11 13.71 -1.79 5.13
N ALA A 12 14.42 -1.30 6.14
CA ALA A 12 13.84 -1.01 7.45
C ALA A 12 12.76 0.08 7.39
N LEU A 13 13.05 1.20 6.71
CA LEU A 13 12.10 2.31 6.55
C LEU A 13 10.85 1.88 5.76
N LEU A 14 11.04 1.20 4.64
CA LEU A 14 9.93 0.68 3.83
C LEU A 14 9.10 -0.37 4.58
N LYS A 15 9.75 -1.24 5.37
CA LYS A 15 9.07 -2.21 6.22
C LYS A 15 8.27 -1.53 7.32
N ALA A 16 8.75 -0.43 7.91
CA ALA A 16 8.01 0.35 8.88
C ALA A 16 6.73 0.93 8.26
N VAL A 17 6.84 1.54 7.07
CA VAL A 17 5.67 2.01 6.31
C VAL A 17 4.70 0.88 6.01
N GLY A 18 5.20 -0.26 5.52
CA GLY A 18 4.37 -1.44 5.24
C GLY A 18 3.69 -2.02 6.48
N THR A 19 4.32 -1.92 7.65
CA THR A 19 3.75 -2.34 8.94
C THR A 19 2.60 -1.43 9.35
N GLN A 20 2.77 -0.11 9.24
CA GLN A 20 1.70 0.86 9.48
C GLN A 20 0.54 0.70 8.50
N LEU A 21 0.83 0.45 7.22
CA LEU A 21 -0.18 0.17 6.22
C LEU A 21 -1.01 -1.08 6.57
N ARG A 22 -0.36 -2.19 6.96
CA ARG A 22 -1.04 -3.41 7.42
C ARG A 22 -1.92 -3.15 8.64
N ALA A 23 -1.42 -2.35 9.58
CA ALA A 23 -2.20 -1.95 10.76
C ALA A 23 -3.43 -1.12 10.37
N ALA A 24 -3.29 -0.17 9.44
CA ALA A 24 -4.41 0.63 8.93
C ALA A 24 -5.47 -0.23 8.23
N ILE A 25 -5.05 -1.21 7.42
CA ILE A 25 -5.95 -2.14 6.73
C ILE A 25 -6.73 -3.01 7.73
N LYS A 26 -6.06 -3.52 8.76
CA LYS A 26 -6.69 -4.31 9.82
C LYS A 26 -7.59 -3.47 10.73
N GLY A 27 -7.22 -2.21 10.97
CA GLY A 27 -7.95 -1.25 11.80
C GLY A 27 -9.13 -0.58 11.09
N ARG A 28 -9.39 -0.88 9.81
CA ARG A 28 -10.53 -0.35 9.06
C ARG A 28 -11.83 -0.69 9.81
N LYS A 29 -12.63 0.34 10.12
CA LYS A 29 -13.92 0.18 10.84
C LYS A 29 -14.97 -0.58 10.03
N THR A 30 -14.92 -0.47 8.71
CA THR A 30 -15.83 -1.15 7.78
C THR A 30 -15.23 -2.45 7.28
N LYS A 31 -16.07 -3.45 7.08
CA LYS A 31 -15.68 -4.73 6.49
C LYS A 31 -15.19 -4.52 5.05
N TRP A 32 -14.21 -5.30 4.64
CA TRP A 32 -13.74 -5.33 3.27
C TRP A 32 -14.68 -6.19 2.42
N HIS A 33 -14.99 -5.72 1.22
CA HIS A 33 -15.71 -6.49 0.22
C HIS A 33 -14.80 -6.75 -1.00
N ALA A 34 -15.09 -7.81 -1.75
CA ALA A 34 -14.44 -8.06 -3.03
C ALA A 34 -14.63 -6.85 -3.97
N GLY A 35 -13.56 -6.45 -4.64
CA GLY A 35 -13.54 -5.28 -5.53
C GLY A 35 -13.55 -3.92 -4.83
N ASP A 36 -13.54 -3.86 -3.49
CA ASP A 36 -13.44 -2.59 -2.78
C ASP A 36 -12.13 -1.87 -3.11
N THR A 37 -12.23 -0.58 -3.35
CA THR A 37 -11.09 0.34 -3.38
C THR A 37 -11.07 1.17 -2.10
N ALA A 38 -9.88 1.42 -1.55
CA ALA A 38 -9.74 2.28 -0.39
C ALA A 38 -8.37 2.97 -0.35
N THR A 39 -8.32 4.13 0.28
CA THR A 39 -7.05 4.82 0.55
C THR A 39 -6.64 4.57 2.01
N MET A 40 -5.43 4.06 2.23
CA MET A 40 -4.92 3.77 3.58
C MET A 40 -3.56 4.44 3.82
N PRO A 41 -3.33 5.02 5.00
CA PRO A 41 -2.05 5.61 5.34
C PRO A 41 -1.04 4.55 5.80
N GLY A 42 0.23 4.77 5.46
CA GLY A 42 1.39 4.20 6.13
C GLY A 42 2.38 5.32 6.42
N SER A 43 3.05 5.28 7.56
CA SER A 43 3.99 6.33 7.95
C SER A 43 5.27 5.75 8.55
N THR A 44 6.33 6.55 8.50
CA THR A 44 7.60 6.27 9.17
C THR A 44 8.32 7.57 9.49
N VAL A 45 9.27 7.51 10.40
CA VAL A 45 10.16 8.63 10.72
C VAL A 45 11.47 8.40 9.98
N CYS A 46 11.94 9.40 9.24
CA CYS A 46 13.21 9.34 8.54
C CYS A 46 13.83 10.73 8.38
N ASP A 47 15.16 10.77 8.26
CA ASP A 47 15.87 12.01 8.05
C ASP A 47 15.71 12.52 6.61
N VAL A 48 15.95 13.81 6.40
CA VAL A 48 15.80 14.46 5.09
C VAL A 48 16.73 13.83 4.05
N SER A 49 17.96 13.50 4.48
CA SER A 49 18.96 12.82 3.68
C SER A 49 18.50 11.42 3.25
N ASP A 50 17.88 10.68 4.17
CA ASP A 50 17.37 9.34 3.90
C ASP A 50 16.15 9.36 2.96
N PHE A 51 15.24 10.32 3.19
CA PHE A 51 14.03 10.49 2.39
C PHE A 51 14.35 10.66 0.90
N ARG A 52 15.30 11.54 0.57
CA ARG A 52 15.71 11.78 -0.83
C ARG A 52 16.29 10.53 -1.50
N ALA A 53 16.94 9.68 -0.72
CA ALA A 53 17.54 8.44 -1.20
C ALA A 53 16.56 7.25 -1.25
N LEU A 54 15.38 7.37 -0.62
CA LEU A 54 14.41 6.28 -0.50
C LEU A 54 13.72 5.95 -1.85
N PHE A 55 13.44 7.01 -2.62
CA PHE A 55 12.70 6.97 -3.87
C PHE A 55 13.54 7.55 -5.02
N PRO A 56 14.58 6.81 -5.47
CA PRO A 56 15.44 7.30 -6.54
C PRO A 56 14.65 7.46 -7.84
N GLY A 57 14.78 8.62 -8.48
CA GLY A 57 14.13 8.92 -9.76
C GLY A 57 12.68 9.38 -9.67
N VAL A 58 12.12 9.53 -8.46
CA VAL A 58 10.75 10.04 -8.28
C VAL A 58 10.76 11.57 -8.22
N SER A 59 9.91 12.22 -9.01
CA SER A 59 9.77 13.67 -8.98
C SER A 59 9.18 14.12 -7.64
N MET A 60 9.86 15.05 -6.98
CA MET A 60 9.45 15.60 -5.69
C MET A 60 9.18 17.09 -5.82
N THR A 61 8.09 17.56 -5.22
CA THR A 61 7.74 18.98 -5.14
C THR A 61 7.86 19.45 -3.70
N THR A 62 8.77 20.38 -3.44
CA THR A 62 8.95 20.97 -2.10
C THR A 62 8.26 22.32 -2.02
N LYS A 63 7.41 22.50 -1.00
CA LYS A 63 6.77 23.77 -0.63
C LYS A 63 6.98 24.01 0.86
N GLY A 64 7.86 24.97 1.19
CA GLY A 64 8.27 25.24 2.56
C GLY A 64 8.89 24.00 3.22
N VAL A 65 8.35 23.58 4.36
CA VAL A 65 8.81 22.41 5.13
C VAL A 65 8.27 21.07 4.63
N THR A 66 7.38 21.06 3.62
CA THR A 66 6.76 19.84 3.11
C THR A 66 7.25 19.50 1.72
N THR A 67 7.62 18.24 1.49
CA THR A 67 7.94 17.68 0.18
C THR A 67 6.93 16.61 -0.19
N SER A 68 6.22 16.77 -1.30
CA SER A 68 5.24 15.82 -1.81
C SER A 68 5.75 15.06 -3.04
N PHE A 69 5.26 13.83 -3.22
CA PHE A 69 5.59 12.99 -4.36
C PHE A 69 4.46 12.00 -4.64
N SER A 70 4.43 11.43 -5.84
CA SER A 70 3.55 10.34 -6.21
C SER A 70 4.38 9.12 -6.64
N LEU A 71 3.84 7.93 -6.36
CA LEU A 71 4.36 6.65 -6.79
C LEU A 71 3.27 5.93 -7.55
N GLU A 72 3.59 5.45 -8.74
CA GLU A 72 2.69 4.69 -9.60
C GLU A 72 3.36 3.37 -9.99
N GLY A 73 2.55 2.33 -10.21
CA GLY A 73 2.93 1.04 -10.79
C GLY A 73 4.35 0.57 -10.45
N ASP A 74 5.25 0.69 -11.43
CA ASP A 74 6.65 0.26 -11.36
C ASP A 74 7.44 0.88 -10.21
N ALA A 75 7.26 2.17 -9.91
CA ALA A 75 7.97 2.84 -8.82
C ALA A 75 7.54 2.29 -7.46
N LEU A 76 6.26 1.94 -7.36
CA LEU A 76 5.65 1.36 -6.17
C LEU A 76 6.13 -0.09 -5.98
N GLN A 77 6.15 -0.89 -7.05
CA GLN A 77 6.68 -2.26 -7.03
C GLN A 77 8.20 -2.29 -6.75
N LYS A 78 8.99 -1.39 -7.34
CA LYS A 78 10.43 -1.26 -7.05
C LYS A 78 10.71 -0.85 -5.60
N SER A 79 9.82 -0.05 -5.00
CA SER A 79 10.01 0.47 -3.65
C SER A 79 9.50 -0.49 -2.58
N PHE A 80 8.30 -1.06 -2.74
CA PHE A 80 7.69 -1.91 -1.73
C PHE A 80 7.80 -3.41 -2.03
N GLY A 81 8.29 -3.76 -3.22
CA GLY A 81 8.42 -5.14 -3.67
C GLY A 81 7.08 -5.85 -3.71
N ASP A 82 7.14 -7.15 -3.40
CA ASP A 82 6.01 -8.06 -3.31
C ASP A 82 5.33 -7.93 -1.94
N LEU A 83 4.84 -6.73 -1.60
CA LEU A 83 4.15 -6.49 -0.33
C LEU A 83 2.81 -7.24 -0.32
N LYS A 84 2.85 -8.53 -0.01
CA LYS A 84 1.68 -9.40 0.06
C LYS A 84 0.84 -9.03 1.28
N ILE A 85 -0.31 -8.42 1.04
CA ILE A 85 -1.31 -8.11 2.06
C ILE A 85 -2.60 -8.83 1.68
N THR A 86 -3.15 -9.58 2.61
CA THR A 86 -4.45 -10.25 2.46
C THR A 86 -5.40 -9.73 3.52
N THR A 87 -6.67 -9.54 3.15
CA THR A 87 -7.71 -9.08 4.09
C THR A 87 -8.93 -10.01 4.03
N PRO A 88 -9.58 -10.31 5.17
CA PRO A 88 -10.83 -11.06 5.17
C PRO A 88 -11.92 -10.26 4.45
N THR A 89 -12.59 -10.88 3.49
CA THR A 89 -13.71 -10.30 2.76
C THR A 89 -15.05 -10.77 3.32
N TRP A 90 -16.06 -9.94 3.10
CA TRP A 90 -17.42 -10.17 3.58
C TRP A 90 -18.42 -9.94 2.46
N SER A 91 -19.57 -10.60 2.54
CA SER A 91 -20.69 -10.35 1.64
C SER A 91 -21.22 -8.93 1.80
N ARG A 92 -21.67 -8.32 0.69
CA ARG A 92 -22.41 -7.05 0.75
C ARG A 92 -23.83 -7.36 1.20
N ALA A 93 -24.22 -6.87 2.38
CA ALA A 93 -25.61 -6.98 2.83
C ALA A 93 -26.51 -6.26 1.82
N ARG A 94 -27.45 -6.98 1.21
CA ARG A 94 -28.36 -6.40 0.20
C ARG A 94 -29.50 -5.63 0.86
N ARG A 95 -29.75 -5.87 2.15
CA ARG A 95 -30.79 -5.23 2.96
C ARG A 95 -30.22 -4.81 4.31
N SER A 96 -30.80 -3.78 4.92
CA SER A 96 -30.34 -3.20 6.20
C SER A 96 -30.34 -4.19 7.38
N PHE A 97 -31.16 -5.23 7.31
CA PHE A 97 -31.28 -6.29 8.34
C PHE A 97 -30.43 -7.54 8.05
N GLU A 98 -29.79 -7.61 6.87
CA GLU A 98 -28.99 -8.78 6.49
C GLU A 98 -27.60 -8.69 7.11
N LYS A 99 -27.22 -9.70 7.89
CA LYS A 99 -25.88 -9.77 8.49
C LYS A 99 -24.86 -10.15 7.41
N ALA A 100 -23.88 -9.29 7.17
CA ALA A 100 -22.73 -9.63 6.35
C ALA A 100 -21.95 -10.79 6.98
N TYR A 101 -21.70 -11.85 6.21
CA TYR A 101 -20.91 -13.03 6.58
C TYR A 101 -19.56 -13.03 5.86
N LYS A 102 -18.57 -13.73 6.43
CA LYS A 102 -17.22 -13.80 5.85
C LYS A 102 -17.26 -14.65 4.58
N THR A 103 -16.82 -14.10 3.46
CA THR A 103 -16.79 -14.77 2.15
C THR A 103 -15.45 -15.42 1.86
N GLY A 104 -14.36 -14.92 2.46
CA GLY A 104 -13.03 -15.46 2.24
C GLY A 104 -11.93 -14.53 2.74
N SER A 105 -10.77 -14.64 2.11
CA SER A 105 -9.65 -13.71 2.25
C SER A 105 -9.14 -13.38 0.86
N GLU A 106 -9.04 -12.10 0.55
CA GLU A 106 -8.59 -11.64 -0.77
C GLU A 106 -7.27 -10.87 -0.65
N ALA A 107 -6.48 -10.92 -1.71
CA ALA A 107 -5.26 -10.13 -1.82
C ALA A 107 -5.60 -8.65 -2.03
N ILE A 108 -4.75 -7.77 -1.50
CA ILE A 108 -4.82 -6.33 -1.73
C ILE A 108 -3.70 -5.95 -2.69
N SER A 109 -4.09 -5.31 -3.79
CA SER A 109 -3.17 -4.71 -4.75
C SER A 109 -2.98 -3.23 -4.43
N LEU A 110 -1.75 -2.74 -4.53
CA LEU A 110 -1.40 -1.33 -4.42
C LEU A 110 -1.44 -0.71 -5.81
N LEU A 111 -2.37 0.21 -6.07
CA LEU A 111 -2.53 0.83 -7.39
C LEU A 111 -1.60 2.04 -7.56
N SER A 112 -1.62 2.93 -6.56
CA SER A 112 -0.80 4.13 -6.53
C SER A 112 -0.59 4.57 -5.08
N ALA A 113 0.36 5.47 -4.87
CA ALA A 113 0.56 6.06 -3.56
C ALA A 113 0.98 7.53 -3.65
N GLU A 114 0.43 8.34 -2.78
CA GLU A 114 0.81 9.75 -2.62
C GLU A 114 1.56 9.93 -1.32
N GLY A 115 2.76 10.46 -1.41
CA GLY A 115 3.62 10.67 -0.27
C GLY A 115 3.81 12.14 0.07
N LYS A 116 3.97 12.40 1.36
CA LYS A 116 4.38 13.69 1.92
C LYS A 116 5.44 13.46 2.98
N TYR A 117 6.52 14.20 2.88
CA TYR A 117 7.58 14.27 3.88
C TYR A 117 7.60 15.67 4.50
N SER A 118 7.56 15.74 5.83
CA SER A 118 7.68 17.00 6.57
C SER A 118 9.08 17.09 7.19
N THR A 119 9.88 18.07 6.79
CA THR A 119 11.21 18.32 7.38
C THR A 119 11.10 18.82 8.82
N GLY A 120 9.98 19.47 9.19
CA GLY A 120 9.76 19.96 10.54
C GLY A 120 9.51 18.85 11.57
N THR A 121 8.95 17.71 11.14
CA THR A 121 8.64 16.58 12.01
C THR A 121 9.42 15.31 11.66
N SER A 122 10.32 15.39 10.67
CA SER A 122 11.04 14.25 10.07
C SER A 122 10.14 13.04 9.77
N THR A 123 8.89 13.30 9.38
CA THR A 123 7.87 12.26 9.19
C THR A 123 7.56 12.09 7.72
N LEU A 124 7.65 10.86 7.24
CA LEU A 124 7.17 10.42 5.95
C LEU A 124 5.79 9.79 6.10
N THR A 125 4.79 10.33 5.41
CA THR A 125 3.44 9.79 5.32
C THR A 125 3.15 9.42 3.89
N ILE A 126 2.62 8.22 3.66
CA ILE A 126 2.26 7.72 2.34
C ILE A 126 0.82 7.23 2.39
N LYS A 127 -0.02 7.75 1.51
CA LYS A 127 -1.40 7.32 1.30
C LYS A 127 -1.42 6.36 0.12
N PHE A 128 -1.71 5.10 0.39
CA PHE A 128 -1.79 4.05 -0.62
C PHE A 128 -3.22 3.92 -1.11
N ASN A 129 -3.41 3.97 -2.42
CA ASN A 129 -4.65 3.56 -3.06
C ASN A 129 -4.60 2.06 -3.29
N LEU A 130 -5.54 1.38 -2.66
CA LEU A 130 -5.61 -0.07 -2.57
C LEU A 130 -6.82 -0.57 -3.33
N GLN A 131 -6.72 -1.77 -3.90
CA GLN A 131 -7.86 -2.53 -4.40
C GLN A 131 -7.84 -3.94 -3.83
N VAL A 132 -8.95 -4.37 -3.23
CA VAL A 132 -9.16 -5.76 -2.88
C VAL A 132 -9.46 -6.52 -4.15
N ALA A 133 -8.79 -7.66 -4.36
CA ALA A 133 -9.08 -8.54 -5.47
C ALA A 133 -10.58 -8.82 -5.55
N GLY A 134 -11.12 -8.64 -6.75
CA GLY A 134 -12.51 -8.92 -7.05
C GLY A 134 -12.66 -10.42 -7.24
N GLY A 135 -13.02 -11.14 -6.18
CA GLY A 135 -13.51 -12.50 -6.30
C GLY A 135 -14.82 -12.52 -7.08
N GLY A 136 -14.73 -12.67 -8.40
CA GLY A 136 -15.75 -13.36 -9.17
C GLY A 136 -15.81 -14.79 -8.65
N GLY A 137 -16.77 -15.08 -7.77
CA GLY A 137 -17.19 -16.45 -7.55
C GLY A 137 -17.78 -16.95 -8.86
N TYR A 138 -16.93 -17.55 -9.71
CA TYR A 138 -17.11 -18.66 -10.66
C TYR A 138 -16.01 -18.57 -11.73
N GLY A 139 -14.99 -19.43 -11.61
CA GLY A 139 -14.10 -19.86 -12.70
C GLY A 139 -12.95 -18.94 -13.11
N PHE A 140 -11.73 -19.19 -12.61
CA PHE A 140 -10.55 -19.42 -13.46
C PHE A 140 -9.36 -19.90 -12.59
N PHE A 141 -9.17 -21.21 -12.53
CA PHE A 141 -7.82 -21.75 -12.50
C PHE A 141 -7.21 -21.40 -13.86
N GLY A 142 -6.47 -20.30 -13.93
CA GLY A 142 -5.53 -20.01 -15.01
C GLY A 142 -4.14 -20.52 -14.65
N GLY A 143 -4.08 -21.74 -14.11
CA GLY A 143 -2.86 -22.53 -14.00
C GLY A 143 -2.99 -23.67 -15.00
N ASP A 144 -2.13 -23.63 -16.01
CA ASP A 144 -1.75 -24.73 -16.89
C ASP A 144 -2.88 -25.48 -17.61
N LEU A 145 -3.28 -24.90 -18.75
CA LEU A 145 -3.43 -25.69 -19.97
C LEU A 145 -2.09 -25.59 -20.73
N ALA A 146 -1.09 -26.30 -20.21
CA ALA A 146 0.15 -26.60 -20.91
C ALA A 146 0.45 -28.08 -20.64
N ASP A 147 0.32 -28.89 -21.70
CA ASP A 147 0.81 -30.26 -21.86
C ASP A 147 0.53 -31.29 -20.76
N TYR A 148 -0.44 -32.18 -21.00
CA TYR A 148 -0.28 -33.64 -21.19
C TYR A 148 -1.65 -34.34 -21.23
#